data_AF-A0A3A0V6R1-F1
#
_entry.id   AF-A0A3A0V6R1-F1
#
_cell.length_a   1.000
_cell.length_b   1.000
_cell.length_c   1.000
_cell.angle_alpha   90.00
_cell.angle_beta   90.00
_cell.angle_gamma   90.00
#
_symmetry.space_group_name_H-M   'P 1'
#
loop_
_entity.id
_entity.type
_entity.pdbx_description
1 polymer ?
#
loop_
_entity_poly.entity_id
_entity_poly.type
_entity_poly.pdbx_seq_one_letter_code
_entity_poly.pdbx_strand_id
1 'polypeptide(L)'
;NMLKDTVLLVPFLAYILLHIGQWMYTLNMPLFVTNYLNDPEGFVGGLASLCAGLEVPFMVLLGILSAKLTTRTLLILGGLFGGLFYFSIGVFESLVMMFVGQVFLAIFLAILLGLGISYFQDILPDFPGYASTLFANAMVIGQLCGNLLGGIMSQWVGLGNVFYVSAASIFVGMILIFFTKDQKFTEESME
;
A
#
# COMPACT_ATOMS: atom_id res chain seq x y z
N ASN A 1 -10.55 25.26 -1.95
CA ASN A 1 -10.34 24.79 -0.56
C ASN A 1 -10.40 23.27 -0.60
N MET A 2 -9.28 22.57 -0.40
CA MET A 2 -9.17 21.11 -0.61
C MET A 2 -10.24 20.31 0.16
N LEU A 3 -10.59 20.76 1.36
CA LEU A 3 -11.61 20.14 2.21
C LEU A 3 -13.04 20.23 1.65
N LYS A 4 -13.28 21.09 0.65
CA LYS A 4 -14.58 21.20 -0.04
C LYS A 4 -14.59 20.48 -1.39
N ASP A 5 -13.42 20.10 -1.90
CA ASP A 5 -13.32 19.43 -3.19
C ASP A 5 -13.22 17.93 -2.99
N THR A 6 -14.37 17.25 -3.08
CA THR A 6 -14.47 15.80 -2.95
C THR A 6 -13.60 15.07 -3.97
N VAL A 7 -13.30 15.69 -5.12
CA VAL A 7 -12.44 15.11 -6.16
C VAL A 7 -11.00 14.95 -5.67
N LEU A 8 -10.54 15.78 -4.72
CA LEU A 8 -9.20 15.72 -4.13
C LEU A 8 -9.18 15.03 -2.77
N LEU A 9 -10.23 15.23 -1.97
CA LEU A 9 -10.34 14.65 -0.64
C LEU A 9 -10.39 13.12 -0.68
N VAL A 10 -11.17 12.53 -1.60
CA VAL A 10 -11.34 11.07 -1.68
C VAL A 10 -10.03 10.36 -2.05
N PRO A 11 -9.31 10.75 -3.12
CA PRO A 11 -7.99 10.18 -3.43
C PRO A 11 -6.98 10.33 -2.29
N PHE A 12 -6.97 11.49 -1.63
CA PHE A 12 -6.06 11.78 -0.52
C PHE A 12 -6.32 10.85 0.68
N LEU A 13 -7.58 10.72 1.11
CA LEU A 13 -7.96 9.81 2.20
C LEU A 13 -7.74 8.35 1.84
N ALA A 14 -8.05 7.97 0.60
CA ALA A 14 -7.84 6.62 0.12
C ALA A 14 -6.35 6.23 0.17
N TYR A 15 -5.48 7.14 -0.29
CA TYR A 15 -4.04 6.94 -0.29
C TYR A 15 -3.46 6.88 1.13
N ILE A 16 -3.98 7.70 2.06
CA ILE A 16 -3.67 7.61 3.49
C ILE A 16 -4.01 6.22 4.04
N LEU A 17 -5.20 5.68 3.73
CA LEU A 17 -5.64 4.36 4.21
C LEU A 17 -4.79 3.21 3.67
N LEU A 18 -4.32 3.30 2.41
CA LEU A 18 -3.38 2.34 1.86
C LEU A 18 -2.05 2.37 2.65
N HIS A 19 -1.53 3.56 2.95
CA HIS A 19 -0.32 3.68 3.76
C HIS A 19 -0.52 3.25 5.23
N ILE A 20 -1.68 3.51 5.83
CA ILE A 20 -2.00 3.03 7.18
C ILE A 20 -1.87 1.50 7.24
N GLY A 21 -2.54 0.78 6.33
CA GLY A 21 -2.48 -0.67 6.29
C GLY A 21 -1.05 -1.20 6.11
N GLN A 22 -0.28 -0.58 5.21
CA GLN A 22 1.12 -0.95 4.98
C GLN A 22 1.98 -0.74 6.23
N TRP A 23 1.92 0.44 6.84
CA TRP A 23 2.77 0.74 8.00
C TRP A 23 2.37 -0.03 9.26
N MET A 24 1.09 -0.39 9.40
CA MET A 24 0.66 -1.34 10.43
C MET A 24 1.30 -2.72 10.23
N TYR A 25 1.35 -3.23 9.00
CA TYR A 25 2.03 -4.49 8.69
C TYR A 25 3.52 -4.39 8.98
N THR A 26 4.21 -3.36 8.48
CA THR A 26 5.65 -3.18 8.66
C THR A 26 6.05 -3.16 10.14
N LEU A 27 5.25 -2.51 10.99
CA LEU A 27 5.49 -2.47 12.43
C LEU A 27 5.29 -3.83 13.10
N ASN A 28 4.21 -4.55 12.75
CA ASN A 28 3.80 -5.76 13.45
C ASN A 28 4.44 -7.05 12.90
N MET A 29 4.89 -7.07 11.65
CA MET A 29 5.46 -8.25 11.01
C MET A 29 6.65 -8.84 11.79
N PRO A 30 7.66 -8.05 12.23
CA PRO A 30 8.77 -8.61 13.01
C PRO A 30 8.30 -9.24 14.32
N LEU A 31 7.40 -8.57 15.05
CA LEU A 31 6.85 -9.06 16.31
C LEU A 31 6.03 -10.35 16.08
N PHE A 32 5.29 -10.44 14.97
CA PHE A 32 4.52 -11.62 14.66
C PHE A 32 5.41 -12.82 14.39
N VAL A 33 6.50 -12.64 13.62
CA VAL A 33 7.45 -13.73 13.36
C VAL A 33 8.15 -14.17 14.65
N THR A 34 8.64 -13.23 15.46
CA THR A 34 9.50 -13.57 16.60
C THR A 34 8.72 -13.94 17.86
N ASN A 35 7.65 -13.23 18.18
CA ASN A 35 6.91 -13.43 19.43
C ASN A 35 5.66 -14.30 19.27
N TYR A 36 5.00 -14.28 18.09
CA TYR A 36 3.79 -15.06 17.86
C TYR A 36 4.10 -16.44 17.28
N LEU A 37 4.85 -16.50 16.17
CA LEU A 37 5.27 -17.76 15.56
C LEU A 37 6.46 -18.42 16.29
N ASN A 38 7.16 -17.67 17.14
CA ASN A 38 8.38 -18.11 17.85
C ASN A 38 9.49 -18.55 16.89
N ASP A 39 9.55 -17.92 15.71
CA ASP A 39 10.56 -18.17 14.69
C ASP A 39 11.79 -17.24 14.85
N PRO A 40 12.99 -17.69 14.42
CA PRO A 40 14.21 -16.87 14.45
C PRO A 40 14.10 -15.51 13.74
N GLU A 41 14.70 -14.48 14.34
CA GLU A 41 14.77 -13.11 13.77
C GLU A 41 15.35 -13.05 12.35
N GLY A 42 16.21 -14.00 11.98
CA GLY A 42 16.79 -14.09 10.63
C GLY A 42 15.73 -14.18 9.53
N PHE A 43 14.55 -14.75 9.82
CA PHE A 43 13.47 -14.82 8.84
C PHE A 43 12.80 -13.48 8.58
N VAL A 44 12.80 -12.54 9.53
CA VAL A 44 12.31 -11.17 9.33
C VAL A 44 13.14 -10.47 8.26
N GLY A 45 14.47 -10.59 8.36
CA GLY A 45 15.39 -10.11 7.33
C GLY A 45 15.19 -10.81 5.99
N GLY A 46 14.90 -12.12 6.00
CA GLY A 46 14.56 -12.89 4.82
C GLY A 46 13.30 -12.39 4.10
N LEU A 47 12.21 -12.15 4.84
CA LEU A 47 10.97 -11.61 4.27
C LEU A 47 11.19 -10.21 3.69
N ALA A 48 11.85 -9.32 4.44
CA ALA A 48 12.12 -7.96 3.98
C ALA A 48 13.02 -7.92 2.73
N SER A 49 14.08 -8.72 2.70
CA SER A 49 15.00 -8.79 1.55
C SER A 49 14.37 -9.43 0.33
N LEU A 50 13.56 -10.48 0.50
CA LEU A 50 12.80 -11.09 -0.60
C LEU A 50 11.80 -10.09 -1.19
N CYS A 51 11.06 -9.37 -0.34
CA CYS A 51 10.15 -8.32 -0.78
C CYS A 51 10.89 -7.26 -1.61
N ALA A 52 11.92 -6.66 -1.03
CA ALA A 52 12.69 -5.59 -1.69
C ALA A 52 13.32 -6.08 -3.02
N GLY A 53 13.81 -7.32 -3.05
CA GLY A 53 14.38 -7.93 -4.26
C GLY A 53 13.36 -8.15 -5.37
N LEU A 54 12.09 -8.39 -5.05
CA LEU A 54 11.00 -8.55 -6.02
C LEU A 54 10.34 -7.20 -6.39
N GLU A 55 10.23 -6.29 -5.44
CA GLU A 55 9.57 -4.99 -5.57
C GLU A 55 10.25 -4.11 -6.63
N VAL A 56 11.57 -4.00 -6.62
CA VAL A 56 12.31 -3.15 -7.56
C VAL A 56 12.12 -3.60 -9.02
N PRO A 57 12.25 -4.90 -9.37
CA PRO A 57 11.86 -5.40 -10.70
C PRO A 57 10.41 -5.08 -11.07
N PHE A 58 9.47 -5.25 -10.12
CA PHE A 58 8.07 -4.93 -10.38
C PHE A 58 7.86 -3.43 -10.62
N MET A 59 8.57 -2.53 -9.93
CA MET A 59 8.50 -1.10 -10.21
C MET A 59 8.89 -0.78 -11.66
N VAL A 60 9.96 -1.39 -12.16
CA VAL A 60 10.39 -1.21 -13.56
C VAL A 60 9.34 -1.74 -14.54
N LEU A 61 8.79 -2.94 -14.29
CA LEU A 61 7.75 -3.53 -15.13
C LEU A 61 6.46 -2.69 -15.14
N LEU A 62 6.10 -2.12 -13.99
CA LEU A 62 4.92 -1.28 -13.84
C LEU A 62 5.06 0.07 -14.54
N GLY A 63 6.27 0.64 -14.63
CA GLY A 63 6.52 1.83 -15.45
C GLY A 63 6.23 1.60 -16.94
N ILE A 64 6.46 0.38 -17.44
CA ILE A 64 6.06 0.01 -18.81
C ILE A 64 4.54 -0.23 -18.90
N LEU A 65 3.96 -0.81 -17.85
CA LEU A 65 2.53 -1.14 -17.82
C LEU A 65 1.64 0.10 -17.61
N SER A 66 2.13 1.16 -16.96
CA SER A 66 1.42 2.43 -16.79
C SER A 66 1.16 3.14 -18.13
N ALA A 67 1.93 2.83 -19.16
CA ALA A 67 1.64 3.26 -20.53
C ALA A 67 0.46 2.50 -21.17
N LYS A 68 -0.08 1.45 -20.53
CA LYS A 68 -1.19 0.62 -21.01
C LYS A 68 -2.36 0.50 -20.02
N LEU A 69 -2.21 0.97 -18.79
CA LEU A 69 -3.25 0.93 -17.76
C LEU A 69 -3.23 2.22 -16.97
N THR A 70 -4.41 2.73 -16.64
CA THR A 70 -4.55 3.92 -15.78
C THR A 70 -3.94 3.65 -14.40
N THR A 71 -3.28 4.65 -13.81
CA THR A 71 -2.70 4.55 -12.46
C THR A 71 -3.75 4.18 -11.41
N ARG A 72 -4.99 4.68 -11.53
CA ARG A 72 -6.15 4.23 -10.73
C ARG A 72 -6.37 2.71 -10.75
N THR A 73 -6.45 2.11 -11.93
CA THR A 73 -6.68 0.65 -12.06
C THR A 73 -5.53 -0.15 -11.44
N LEU A 74 -4.29 0.30 -11.66
CA LEU A 74 -3.11 -0.33 -11.05
C LEU A 74 -3.17 -0.24 -9.52
N LEU A 75 -3.51 0.92 -8.94
CA LEU A 75 -3.68 1.07 -7.50
C LEU A 75 -4.78 0.19 -6.91
N ILE A 76 -5.90 -0.02 -7.63
CA ILE A 76 -6.96 -0.94 -7.19
C ILE A 76 -6.44 -2.38 -7.17
N LEU A 77 -5.74 -2.82 -8.22
CA LEU A 77 -5.13 -4.16 -8.27
C LEU A 77 -4.07 -4.33 -7.19
N GLY A 78 -3.23 -3.31 -6.96
CA GLY A 78 -2.26 -3.29 -5.88
C GLY A 78 -2.93 -3.43 -4.52
N GLY A 79 -3.98 -2.65 -4.26
CA GLY A 79 -4.77 -2.75 -3.03
C GLY A 79 -5.39 -4.14 -2.85
N LEU A 80 -5.86 -4.77 -3.92
CA LEU A 80 -6.37 -6.14 -3.86
C LEU A 80 -5.28 -7.13 -3.44
N PHE A 81 -4.12 -7.09 -4.09
CA PHE A 81 -3.00 -7.99 -3.76
C PHE A 81 -2.46 -7.77 -2.35
N GLY A 82 -2.28 -6.51 -1.94
CA GLY A 82 -1.84 -6.15 -0.58
C GLY A 82 -2.86 -6.55 0.49
N GLY A 83 -4.14 -6.29 0.24
CA GLY A 83 -5.23 -6.67 1.14
C GLY A 83 -5.35 -8.19 1.30
N LEU A 84 -5.27 -8.94 0.21
CA LEU A 84 -5.26 -10.41 0.24
C LEU A 84 -4.06 -10.97 1.00
N PHE A 85 -2.88 -10.39 0.80
CA PHE A 85 -1.69 -10.79 1.54
C PHE A 85 -1.81 -10.52 3.04
N TYR A 86 -2.24 -9.33 3.47
CA TYR A 86 -2.43 -9.07 4.90
C TYR A 86 -3.53 -9.92 5.52
N PHE A 87 -4.62 -10.16 4.77
CA PHE A 87 -5.67 -11.07 5.21
C PHE A 87 -5.15 -12.50 5.38
N SER A 88 -4.30 -12.97 4.47
CA SER A 88 -3.76 -14.33 4.51
C SER A 88 -2.85 -14.57 5.72
N ILE A 89 -2.11 -13.55 6.20
CA ILE A 89 -1.28 -13.65 7.41
C ILE A 89 -2.13 -14.05 8.62
N GLY A 90 -3.28 -13.39 8.81
CA GLY A 90 -4.19 -13.68 9.92
C GLY A 90 -4.90 -15.02 9.80
N VAL A 91 -5.06 -15.57 8.58
CA VAL A 91 -5.74 -16.86 8.35
C VAL A 91 -4.81 -18.04 8.52
N PHE A 92 -3.61 -17.95 7.94
CA PHE A 92 -2.70 -19.08 7.86
C PHE A 92 -1.71 -19.14 9.01
N GLU A 93 -1.39 -18.01 9.63
CA GLU A 93 -0.46 -17.91 10.75
C GLU A 93 0.82 -18.74 10.53
N SER A 94 1.39 -18.64 9.31
CA SER A 94 2.48 -19.51 8.87
C SER A 94 3.56 -18.73 8.15
N LEU A 95 4.80 -18.90 8.61
CA LEU A 95 5.98 -18.29 8.01
C LEU A 95 6.16 -18.66 6.53
N VAL A 96 5.90 -19.91 6.16
CA VAL A 96 5.99 -20.37 4.76
C VAL A 96 4.99 -19.61 3.88
N MET A 97 3.76 -19.43 4.36
CA MET A 97 2.74 -18.64 3.64
C MET A 97 3.14 -17.17 3.52
N MET A 98 3.80 -16.60 4.53
CA MET A 98 4.33 -15.23 4.46
C MET A 98 5.42 -15.10 3.39
N PHE A 99 6.30 -16.09 3.23
CA PHE A 99 7.32 -16.11 2.18
C PHE A 99 6.70 -16.20 0.78
N VAL A 100 5.75 -17.11 0.58
CA VAL A 100 5.02 -17.23 -0.70
C VAL A 100 4.25 -15.94 -1.01
N GLY A 101 3.67 -15.33 0.02
CA GLY A 101 2.92 -14.08 -0.08
C GLY A 101 3.77 -12.85 -0.42
N GLN A 102 5.11 -12.91 -0.33
CA GLN A 102 5.97 -11.76 -0.66
C GLN A 102 5.80 -11.29 -2.10
N VAL A 103 5.43 -12.16 -3.03
CA VAL A 103 5.13 -11.76 -4.41
C VAL A 103 3.95 -10.78 -4.45
N PHE A 104 2.90 -11.03 -3.67
CA PHE A 104 1.72 -10.17 -3.57
C PHE A 104 2.05 -8.84 -2.91
N LEU A 105 2.83 -8.88 -1.82
CA LEU A 105 3.31 -7.68 -1.13
C LEU A 105 4.19 -6.82 -2.04
N ALA A 106 5.12 -7.44 -2.77
CA ALA A 106 6.04 -6.76 -3.67
C ALA A 106 5.30 -6.06 -4.82
N ILE A 107 4.27 -6.70 -5.40
CA ILE A 107 3.42 -6.06 -6.41
C ILE A 107 2.69 -4.85 -5.81
N PHE A 108 2.07 -5.02 -4.63
CA PHE A 108 1.38 -3.93 -3.95
C PHE A 108 2.33 -2.74 -3.68
N LEU A 109 3.51 -2.99 -3.13
CA LEU A 109 4.50 -1.96 -2.83
C LEU A 109 5.02 -1.26 -4.08
N ALA A 110 5.32 -2.03 -5.12
CA ALA A 110 5.79 -1.48 -6.37
C ALA A 110 4.75 -0.52 -7.00
N ILE A 111 3.47 -0.85 -6.91
CA ILE A 111 2.38 0.01 -7.36
C ILE A 111 2.22 1.23 -6.45
N LEU A 112 2.14 1.00 -5.13
CA LEU A 112 1.90 2.05 -4.15
C LEU A 112 3.00 3.11 -4.22
N LEU A 113 4.26 2.70 -4.11
CA LEU A 113 5.40 3.61 -4.06
C LEU A 113 5.83 4.08 -5.45
N GLY A 114 5.74 3.22 -6.48
CA GLY A 114 6.20 3.54 -7.83
C GLY A 114 5.25 4.43 -8.62
N LEU A 115 3.93 4.31 -8.42
CA LEU A 115 2.91 5.05 -9.19
C LEU A 115 2.14 6.08 -8.37
N GLY A 116 2.41 6.19 -7.06
CA GLY A 116 1.65 7.07 -6.19
C GLY A 116 1.73 8.55 -6.58
N ILE A 117 2.91 9.05 -6.98
CA ILE A 117 3.04 10.44 -7.47
C ILE A 117 2.27 10.63 -8.77
N SER A 118 2.44 9.72 -9.74
CA SER A 118 1.74 9.74 -11.03
C SER A 118 0.23 9.74 -10.82
N TYR A 119 -0.29 8.97 -9.87
CA TYR A 119 -1.71 8.98 -9.52
C TYR A 119 -2.23 10.35 -9.10
N PHE A 120 -1.50 11.09 -8.25
CA PHE A 120 -1.90 12.46 -7.89
C PHE A 120 -1.71 13.45 -9.04
N GLN A 121 -0.69 13.26 -9.88
CA GLN A 121 -0.45 14.10 -11.06
C GLN A 121 -1.53 13.90 -12.13
N ASP A 122 -2.01 12.68 -12.33
CA ASP A 122 -3.12 12.38 -13.25
C ASP A 122 -4.44 13.03 -12.77
N ILE A 123 -4.60 13.30 -11.46
CA ILE A 123 -5.76 14.01 -10.90
C ILE A 123 -5.59 15.54 -11.03
N LEU A 124 -4.35 16.02 -10.95
CA LEU A 124 -3.97 17.44 -10.93
C LEU A 124 -2.89 17.76 -11.99
N PRO A 125 -3.17 17.55 -13.28
CA PRO A 125 -2.16 17.68 -14.34
C PRO A 125 -1.62 19.12 -14.45
N ASP A 126 -2.48 20.11 -14.20
CA ASP A 126 -2.12 21.53 -14.25
C ASP A 126 -1.29 21.99 -13.04
N PHE A 127 -1.18 21.18 -11.98
CA PHE A 127 -0.55 21.55 -10.71
C PHE A 127 0.38 20.46 -10.16
N PRO A 128 1.46 20.08 -10.88
CA PRO A 128 2.33 18.97 -10.49
C PRO A 128 3.01 19.17 -9.12
N GLY A 129 3.39 20.41 -8.77
CA GLY A 129 3.96 20.70 -7.45
C GLY A 129 2.95 20.51 -6.30
N TYR A 130 1.66 20.78 -6.55
CA TYR A 130 0.61 20.53 -5.58
C TYR A 130 0.32 19.04 -5.44
N ALA A 131 0.31 18.29 -6.55
CA ALA A 131 0.19 16.84 -6.57
C ALA A 131 1.29 16.14 -5.75
N SER A 132 2.56 16.49 -5.98
CA SER A 132 3.69 15.94 -5.22
C SER A 132 3.59 16.25 -3.72
N THR A 133 3.10 17.45 -3.38
CA THR A 133 2.87 17.86 -1.99
C THR A 133 1.75 17.05 -1.34
N LEU A 134 0.65 16.79 -2.05
CA LEU A 134 -0.45 15.96 -1.56
C LEU A 134 0.00 14.51 -1.36
N PHE A 135 0.71 13.95 -2.33
CA PHE A 135 1.31 12.62 -2.22
C PHE A 135 2.19 12.49 -0.97
N ALA A 136 3.16 13.40 -0.80
CA ALA A 136 4.08 13.37 0.32
C ALA A 136 3.35 13.49 1.67
N ASN A 137 2.39 14.41 1.77
CA ASN A 137 1.58 14.55 2.99
C ASN A 137 0.73 13.31 3.27
N ALA A 138 0.11 12.71 2.26
CA ALA A 138 -0.69 11.50 2.41
C ALA A 138 0.17 10.33 2.92
N MET A 139 1.37 10.17 2.37
CA MET A 139 2.33 9.16 2.82
C MET A 139 2.76 9.37 4.27
N VAL A 140 3.16 10.60 4.64
CA VAL A 140 3.60 10.92 6.01
C VAL A 140 2.48 10.74 7.03
N ILE A 141 1.27 11.22 6.71
CA ILE A 141 0.10 11.04 7.58
C ILE A 141 -0.23 9.54 7.70
N GLY A 142 -0.25 8.81 6.59
CA GLY A 142 -0.50 7.37 6.59
C GLY A 142 0.54 6.59 7.40
N GLN A 143 1.82 6.96 7.32
CA GLN A 143 2.89 6.39 8.13
C GLN A 143 2.69 6.65 9.62
N LEU A 144 2.41 7.90 10.00
CA LEU A 144 2.19 8.27 11.39
C LEU A 144 0.98 7.53 11.96
N CYS A 145 -0.15 7.61 11.28
CA CYS A 145 -1.39 6.94 11.69
C CYS A 145 -1.24 5.42 11.67
N GLY A 146 -0.57 4.85 10.68
CA GLY A 146 -0.34 3.41 10.56
C GLY A 146 0.52 2.85 11.68
N ASN A 147 1.63 3.52 12.03
CA ASN A 147 2.45 3.08 13.17
C ASN A 147 1.69 3.22 14.50
N LEU A 148 0.97 4.32 14.71
CA LEU A 148 0.21 4.54 15.94
C LEU A 148 -0.93 3.50 16.09
N LEU A 149 -1.74 3.32 15.04
CA LEU A 149 -2.81 2.33 15.03
C LEU A 149 -2.26 0.91 15.11
N GLY A 150 -1.12 0.63 14.47
CA GLY A 150 -0.46 -0.67 14.51
C GLY A 150 -0.06 -1.06 15.92
N GLY A 151 0.49 -0.13 16.70
CA GLY A 151 0.85 -0.37 18.10
C GLY A 151 -0.36 -0.47 19.04
N ILE A 152 -1.37 0.38 18.86
CA ILE A 152 -2.60 0.32 19.69
C ILE A 152 -3.37 -0.97 19.39
N MET A 153 -3.57 -1.31 18.12
CA MET A 153 -4.37 -2.47 17.73
C MET A 153 -3.68 -3.78 18.08
N SER A 154 -2.35 -3.87 18.01
CA SER A 154 -1.65 -5.10 18.44
C SER A 154 -1.83 -5.39 19.93
N GLN A 155 -1.99 -4.37 20.78
CA GLN A 155 -2.35 -4.52 22.18
C GLN A 155 -3.84 -4.84 22.37
N TRP A 156 -4.72 -4.25 21.56
CA TRP A 156 -6.17 -4.30 21.78
C TRP A 156 -6.85 -5.52 21.16
N VAL A 157 -6.55 -5.83 19.90
CA VAL A 157 -7.12 -6.99 19.18
C VAL A 157 -6.19 -8.20 19.16
N GLY A 158 -4.93 -8.01 19.60
CA GLY A 158 -3.89 -9.03 19.60
C GLY A 158 -3.08 -9.06 18.30
N LEU A 159 -1.88 -9.62 18.40
CA LEU A 159 -0.88 -9.60 17.34
C LEU A 159 -1.28 -10.45 16.11
N GLY A 160 -2.04 -11.53 16.29
CA GLY A 160 -2.57 -12.30 15.15
C GLY A 160 -3.66 -11.56 14.37
N ASN A 161 -4.51 -10.80 15.07
CA ASN A 161 -5.65 -10.13 14.44
C ASN A 161 -5.32 -8.75 13.86
N VAL A 162 -4.18 -8.16 14.22
CA VAL A 162 -3.79 -6.82 13.74
C VAL A 162 -3.71 -6.77 12.21
N PHE A 163 -3.35 -7.89 11.57
CA PHE A 163 -3.27 -8.01 10.12
C PHE A 163 -4.64 -7.95 9.44
N TYR A 164 -5.72 -8.38 10.11
CA TYR A 164 -7.08 -8.17 9.61
C TYR A 164 -7.45 -6.68 9.60
N VAL A 165 -7.00 -5.92 10.60
CA VAL A 165 -7.21 -4.46 10.65
C VAL A 165 -6.41 -3.77 9.54
N SER A 166 -5.16 -4.21 9.31
CA SER A 166 -4.36 -3.75 8.18
C SER A 166 -5.04 -4.04 6.85
N ALA A 167 -5.52 -5.27 6.64
CA ALA A 167 -6.26 -5.68 5.44
C ALA A 167 -7.53 -4.84 5.25
N ALA A 168 -8.30 -4.62 6.31
CA ALA A 168 -9.50 -3.77 6.26
C ALA A 168 -9.17 -2.34 5.84
N SER A 169 -8.09 -1.75 6.36
CA SER A 169 -7.63 -0.42 5.95
C SER A 169 -7.30 -0.38 4.46
N ILE A 170 -6.58 -1.40 3.95
CA ILE A 170 -6.28 -1.50 2.51
C ILE A 170 -7.55 -1.64 1.68
N PHE A 171 -8.49 -2.52 2.06
CA PHE A 171 -9.72 -2.72 1.31
C PHE A 171 -10.61 -1.48 1.30
N VAL A 172 -10.73 -0.76 2.42
CA VAL A 172 -11.47 0.51 2.46
C VAL A 172 -10.78 1.55 1.58
N GLY A 173 -9.45 1.67 1.65
CA GLY A 173 -8.68 2.54 0.76
C GLY A 173 -8.91 2.21 -0.73
N MET A 174 -8.82 0.94 -1.08
CA MET A 174 -9.08 0.43 -2.43
C MET A 174 -10.51 0.75 -2.91
N ILE A 175 -11.52 0.55 -2.07
CA ILE A 175 -12.92 0.88 -2.38
C ILE A 175 -13.06 2.39 -2.61
N LEU A 176 -12.40 3.24 -1.82
CA LEU A 176 -12.42 4.68 -2.05
C LEU A 176 -11.76 5.08 -3.37
N ILE A 177 -10.65 4.44 -3.76
CA ILE A 177 -10.02 4.64 -5.09
C ILE A 177 -10.98 4.22 -6.21
N PHE A 178 -11.79 3.18 -6.00
CA PHE A 178 -12.80 2.80 -6.98
C PHE A 178 -13.83 3.91 -7.25
N PHE A 179 -14.13 4.77 -6.27
CA PHE A 179 -15.02 5.91 -6.45
C PHE A 179 -14.33 7.20 -6.95
N THR A 180 -13.01 7.18 -7.16
CA THR A 180 -12.32 8.35 -7.75
C THR A 180 -12.55 8.44 -9.25
N LYS A 181 -12.39 9.65 -9.80
CA LYS A 181 -12.61 9.89 -11.24
C LYS A 181 -11.76 8.96 -12.09
N ASP A 182 -12.35 8.47 -13.18
CA ASP A 182 -11.60 7.78 -14.22
C ASP A 182 -10.53 8.73 -14.78
N GLN A 183 -9.27 8.35 -14.58
CA GLN A 183 -8.14 9.02 -15.19
C GLN A 183 -8.04 8.57 -16.65
N LYS A 184 -7.92 9.53 -17.57
CA LYS A 184 -7.58 9.21 -18.95
C LYS A 184 -6.11 8.77 -18.99
N PHE A 185 -5.80 7.88 -19.92
CA PHE A 185 -4.42 7.53 -20.23
C PHE A 185 -3.58 8.79 -20.44
N THR A 186 -2.50 8.92 -19.70
CA THR A 186 -1.42 9.82 -20.05
C THR A 186 -0.71 9.18 -21.24
N GLU A 187 -1.04 9.60 -22.46
CA GLU A 187 -0.12 9.43 -23.59
C GLU A 187 1.14 10.20 -23.20
N GLU A 188 2.16 9.49 -22.72
CA GLU A 188 3.52 10.03 -22.76
C GLU A 188 3.79 10.32 -24.23
N SER A 189 3.76 11.60 -24.58
CA SER A 189 4.26 12.09 -25.86
C SER A 189 5.72 11.71 -25.94
N MET A 190 6.00 10.58 -26.57
CA MET A 190 7.32 10.21 -27.05
C MET A 190 7.68 11.19 -28.18
N GLU A 191 8.10 12.39 -27.81
CA GLU A 191 8.86 13.30 -28.69
C GLU A 191 10.35 12.94 -28.67
#